data_AF-A0A8H4Y9K3-F1
#
_entry.id   AF-A0A8H4Y9K3-F1
#
_cell.length_a   1.000
_cell.length_b   1.000
_cell.length_c   1.000
_cell.angle_alpha   90.00
_cell.angle_beta   90.00
_cell.angle_gamma   90.00
#
_symmetry.space_group_name_H-M   'P 1'
#
loop_
_entity.id
_entity.type
_entity.pdbx_description
1 polymer ?
#
loop_
_entity_poly.entity_id
_entity_poly.type
_entity_poly.pdbx_seq_one_letter_code
_entity_poly.pdbx_strand_id
1 'polypeptide(L)'
;MAAPKIIVLGSLNGQLEPAFKKLATLHSKNSFSLAILTGDVFGTADDDAVTALLGGTLEVPLPTYFTIGNHPLPPRIAAKVEADEEICENLYFLGKRSVTKTSDGTRIVALGGQLDANLVGGQSKEQHLPFHTVDDAKSLRGANSADILLTSIWPTGVWTGSQVTLDSTNQASLAVSESIAELCAALKPRYHLSPSPDNFFYEREAFVHPTQKETDNPCVTRFISMAPYGNDAKAKALYAFSLNRADASIPTGATASPFNPKTKKRAPKDDSYSRYGGDDNERAYRGRRQKQRHRSPPPGPDRCYFCLSNPNLSAHMCCSIGDDAYVSTAKGPLPTSTTFAEQGLAFPAHFIIIPLPHNPTIPSIGPVSDPTGEAVKTYSEMTRFRESIQAMIASKSSHKLGAVTWEISRERNVHLIWQLMPLPADLIRKGVAEAAFKVEAENQSYPAFATRDLTLEQQAESGGDFFRVWLWADDGEDRIKGKALVMPLPSDTRFDLQFGRRVLAKLLGLENRIIWKDCEQTVEEETKDVESFREAFKDWDFTLQDGEDAA
;
A
#
# COMPACT_ATOMS: atom_id res chain seq x y z
N MET A 1 -22.84 33.97 7.03
CA MET A 1 -23.80 33.20 7.86
C MET A 1 -23.08 32.78 9.13
N ALA A 2 -23.71 32.89 10.29
CA ALA A 2 -23.12 32.48 11.56
C ALA A 2 -22.85 30.96 11.56
N ALA A 3 -21.80 30.53 12.25
CA ALA A 3 -21.48 29.11 12.39
C ALA A 3 -22.62 28.39 13.14
N PRO A 4 -23.15 27.27 12.63
CA PRO A 4 -24.24 26.57 13.30
C PRO A 4 -23.75 25.99 14.64
N LYS A 5 -24.57 26.17 15.67
CA LYS A 5 -24.31 25.63 17.01
C LYS A 5 -24.94 24.24 17.09
N ILE A 6 -24.12 23.24 17.38
CA ILE A 6 -24.52 21.83 17.38
C ILE A 6 -24.39 21.30 18.79
N ILE A 7 -25.42 20.57 19.24
CA ILE A 7 -25.39 19.81 20.49
C ILE A 7 -25.42 18.32 20.18
N VAL A 8 -24.57 17.57 20.86
CA VAL A 8 -24.42 16.13 20.71
C VAL A 8 -24.76 15.46 22.02
N LEU A 9 -25.58 14.42 21.95
CA LEU A 9 -25.94 13.56 23.07
C LEU A 9 -25.38 12.16 22.81
N GLY A 10 -24.87 11.53 23.87
CA GLY A 10 -24.53 10.11 23.85
C GLY A 10 -25.74 9.21 23.68
N SER A 11 -25.52 7.90 23.73
CA SER A 11 -26.59 6.91 23.65
C SER A 11 -27.65 7.12 24.73
N LEU A 12 -28.92 7.16 24.36
CA LEU A 12 -30.01 7.42 25.30
C LEU A 12 -30.53 6.14 25.97
N ASN A 13 -30.38 5.00 25.31
CA ASN A 13 -30.81 3.68 25.79
C ASN A 13 -32.26 3.67 26.31
N GLY A 14 -33.15 4.40 25.63
CA GLY A 14 -34.58 4.52 26.00
C GLY A 14 -34.93 5.69 26.93
N GLN A 15 -33.95 6.44 27.45
CA GLN A 15 -34.19 7.60 28.32
C GLN A 15 -34.61 8.88 27.55
N LEU A 16 -35.62 8.78 26.68
CA LEU A 16 -36.02 9.84 25.75
C LEU A 16 -36.55 11.09 26.46
N GLU A 17 -37.51 10.93 27.37
CA GLU A 17 -38.15 12.03 28.06
C GLU A 17 -37.19 12.92 28.86
N PRO A 18 -36.33 12.39 29.76
CA PRO A 18 -35.37 13.22 30.49
C PRO A 18 -34.33 13.86 29.55
N ALA A 19 -33.91 13.17 28.50
CA ALA A 19 -32.98 13.70 27.51
C ALA A 19 -33.56 14.91 26.76
N PHE A 20 -34.79 14.80 26.24
CA PHE A 20 -35.43 15.88 25.50
C PHE A 20 -35.84 17.06 26.39
N LYS A 21 -36.27 16.83 27.63
CA LYS A 21 -36.48 17.93 28.61
C LYS A 21 -35.19 18.71 28.87
N LYS A 22 -34.07 17.99 29.04
CA LYS A 22 -32.75 18.62 29.23
C LYS A 22 -32.30 19.35 27.97
N LEU A 23 -32.52 18.77 26.80
CA LEU A 23 -32.24 19.38 25.50
C LEU A 23 -33.01 20.68 25.30
N ALA A 24 -34.31 20.70 25.60
CA ALA A 24 -35.16 21.89 25.53
C ALA A 24 -34.63 23.01 26.44
N THR A 25 -34.25 22.66 27.67
CA THR A 25 -33.67 23.60 28.64
C THR A 25 -32.34 24.20 28.18
N LEU A 26 -31.49 23.41 27.52
CA LEU A 26 -30.23 23.90 26.99
C LEU A 26 -30.41 24.71 25.70
N HIS A 27 -31.36 24.30 24.86
CA HIS A 27 -31.69 24.96 23.61
C HIS A 27 -32.26 26.36 23.85
N SER A 28 -33.16 26.54 24.82
CA SER A 28 -33.70 27.86 25.17
C SER A 28 -32.63 28.87 25.60
N LYS A 29 -31.51 28.40 26.15
CA LYS A 29 -30.39 29.24 26.59
C LYS A 29 -29.35 29.51 25.50
N ASN A 30 -29.11 28.56 24.60
CA ASN A 30 -27.96 28.60 23.68
C ASN A 30 -28.34 28.76 22.21
N SER A 31 -29.61 28.49 21.86
CA SER A 31 -30.18 28.53 20.52
C SER A 31 -29.36 27.67 19.53
N PHE A 32 -29.40 26.36 19.73
CA PHE A 32 -28.73 25.40 18.83
C PHE A 32 -29.43 25.31 17.48
N SER A 33 -28.67 25.09 16.41
CA SER A 33 -29.19 24.90 15.05
C SER A 33 -29.72 23.49 14.82
N LEU A 34 -29.05 22.49 15.41
CA LEU A 34 -29.46 21.08 15.35
C LEU A 34 -28.88 20.28 16.52
N ALA A 35 -29.45 19.11 16.78
CA ALA A 35 -28.94 18.11 17.71
C ALA A 35 -28.55 16.81 16.99
N ILE A 36 -27.55 16.10 17.51
CA ILE A 36 -27.12 14.79 17.02
C ILE A 36 -27.10 13.79 18.18
N LEU A 37 -27.73 12.63 17.98
CA LEU A 37 -27.66 11.49 18.91
C LEU A 37 -26.69 10.46 18.35
N THR A 38 -25.71 10.01 19.14
CA THR A 38 -24.61 9.17 18.63
C THR A 38 -25.00 7.73 18.27
N GLY A 39 -26.15 7.25 18.74
CA GLY A 39 -26.63 5.88 18.52
C GLY A 39 -27.54 5.43 19.68
N ASP A 40 -28.14 4.24 19.58
CA ASP A 40 -28.93 3.59 20.64
C ASP A 40 -29.91 4.56 21.34
N VAL A 41 -30.72 5.25 20.52
CA VAL A 41 -31.70 6.25 20.97
C VAL A 41 -32.83 5.61 21.77
N PHE A 42 -33.28 4.45 21.29
CA PHE A 42 -34.39 3.69 21.87
C PHE A 42 -33.87 2.50 22.69
N GLY A 43 -34.69 2.00 23.60
CA GLY A 43 -34.46 0.71 24.24
C GLY A 43 -34.77 -0.46 23.30
N THR A 44 -34.45 -1.68 23.73
CA THR A 44 -34.72 -2.93 22.98
C THR A 44 -36.20 -3.31 22.96
N ALA A 45 -37.01 -2.73 23.85
CA ALA A 45 -38.45 -2.92 23.91
C ALA A 45 -39.18 -1.64 23.49
N ASP A 46 -40.36 -1.84 22.91
CA ASP A 46 -41.32 -0.77 22.68
C ASP A 46 -41.94 -0.38 24.03
N ASP A 47 -41.83 0.88 24.41
CA ASP A 47 -42.20 1.38 25.74
C ASP A 47 -43.15 2.58 25.68
N ASP A 48 -43.58 3.05 26.85
CA ASP A 48 -44.46 4.22 26.99
C ASP A 48 -43.84 5.48 26.37
N ALA A 49 -42.50 5.59 26.34
CA ALA A 49 -41.81 6.73 25.77
C ALA A 49 -41.90 6.74 24.24
N VAL A 50 -41.80 5.59 23.57
CA VAL A 50 -42.06 5.46 22.12
C VAL A 50 -43.51 5.81 21.81
N THR A 51 -44.46 5.38 22.64
CA THR A 51 -45.87 5.72 22.47
C THR A 51 -46.12 7.22 22.63
N ALA A 52 -45.53 7.86 23.64
CA ALA A 52 -45.61 9.30 23.86
C ALA A 52 -44.98 10.11 22.71
N LEU A 53 -43.87 9.62 22.14
CA LEU A 53 -43.18 10.23 21.01
C LEU A 53 -44.04 10.15 19.73
N LEU A 54 -44.57 8.97 19.39
CA LEU A 54 -45.43 8.77 18.23
C LEU A 54 -46.78 9.49 18.37
N GLY A 55 -47.28 9.62 19.60
CA GLY A 55 -48.50 10.37 19.91
C GLY A 55 -48.30 11.88 20.02
N GLY A 56 -47.07 12.39 19.82
CA GLY A 56 -46.75 13.82 19.88
C GLY A 56 -46.84 14.45 21.27
N THR A 57 -46.97 13.64 22.33
CA THR A 57 -46.96 14.13 23.72
C THR A 57 -45.55 14.44 24.21
N LEU A 58 -44.55 13.73 23.65
CA LEU A 58 -43.14 14.01 23.88
C LEU A 58 -42.57 14.81 22.70
N GLU A 59 -42.40 16.12 22.90
CA GLU A 59 -41.90 17.02 21.86
C GLU A 59 -40.37 17.02 21.76
N VAL A 60 -39.87 17.05 20.52
CA VAL A 60 -38.45 17.22 20.23
C VAL A 60 -38.19 18.70 19.91
N PRO A 61 -37.40 19.42 20.74
CA PRO A 61 -37.39 20.89 20.75
C PRO A 61 -36.65 21.55 19.58
N LEU A 62 -35.87 20.78 18.81
CA LEU A 62 -35.12 21.25 17.64
C LEU A 62 -34.82 20.08 16.70
N PRO A 63 -34.46 20.34 15.43
CA PRO A 63 -34.08 19.30 14.48
C PRO A 63 -32.98 18.38 15.04
N THR A 64 -33.33 17.13 15.28
CA THR A 64 -32.51 16.12 15.95
C THR A 64 -32.28 14.95 15.01
N TYR A 65 -31.01 14.64 14.74
CA TYR A 65 -30.60 13.60 13.80
C TYR A 65 -29.97 12.42 14.54
N PHE A 66 -30.29 11.21 14.12
CA PHE A 66 -29.70 10.00 14.69
C PHE A 66 -29.52 8.90 13.63
N THR A 67 -28.63 7.94 13.91
CA THR A 67 -28.45 6.73 13.10
C THR A 67 -28.66 5.48 13.97
N ILE A 68 -28.64 4.30 13.34
CA ILE A 68 -28.80 3.02 14.03
C ILE A 68 -27.57 2.73 14.90
N GLY A 69 -27.80 2.38 16.17
CA GLY A 69 -26.73 2.04 17.11
C GLY A 69 -26.33 0.56 17.04
N ASN A 70 -26.07 -0.03 18.20
CA ASN A 70 -25.80 -1.47 18.37
C ASN A 70 -27.08 -2.30 18.48
N HIS A 71 -28.19 -1.65 18.84
CA HIS A 71 -29.48 -2.32 19.02
C HIS A 71 -30.44 -1.98 17.86
N PRO A 72 -31.33 -2.92 17.48
CA PRO A 72 -32.36 -2.67 16.48
C PRO A 72 -33.36 -1.62 16.99
N LEU A 73 -34.00 -0.91 16.07
CA LEU A 73 -35.09 0.01 16.43
C LEU A 73 -36.31 -0.77 16.95
N PRO A 74 -37.12 -0.18 17.84
CA PRO A 74 -38.40 -0.75 18.23
C PRO A 74 -39.27 -1.03 17.00
N PRO A 75 -40.07 -2.12 16.98
CA PRO A 75 -40.81 -2.55 15.78
C PRO A 75 -41.69 -1.47 15.14
N ARG A 76 -42.36 -0.64 15.95
CA ARG A 76 -43.21 0.46 15.43
C ARG A 76 -42.40 1.57 14.77
N ILE A 77 -41.22 1.88 15.30
CA ILE A 77 -40.31 2.86 14.72
C ILE A 77 -39.69 2.28 13.44
N ALA A 78 -39.27 1.01 13.47
CA ALA A 78 -38.76 0.33 12.29
C ALA A 78 -39.79 0.31 11.15
N ALA A 79 -41.05 -0.02 11.44
CA ALA A 79 -42.13 -0.02 10.44
C ALA A 79 -42.36 1.35 9.79
N LYS A 80 -42.33 2.44 10.59
CA LYS A 80 -42.40 3.80 10.04
C LYS A 80 -41.21 4.15 9.15
N VAL A 81 -40.00 3.78 9.58
CA VAL A 81 -38.77 4.00 8.81
C VAL A 81 -38.79 3.21 7.50
N GLU A 82 -39.29 1.97 7.50
CA GLU A 82 -39.45 1.16 6.28
C GLU A 82 -40.49 1.74 5.32
N ALA A 83 -41.54 2.35 5.86
CA ALA A 83 -42.57 3.05 5.10
C ALA A 83 -42.17 4.45 4.62
N ASP A 84 -40.94 4.91 4.93
CA ASP A 84 -40.45 6.28 4.67
C ASP A 84 -41.35 7.37 5.31
N GLU A 85 -41.97 7.03 6.44
CA GLU A 85 -42.84 7.93 7.21
C GLU A 85 -42.04 8.68 8.29
N GLU A 86 -42.45 9.91 8.57
CA GLU A 86 -41.89 10.71 9.66
C GLU A 86 -42.22 10.05 11.02
N ILE A 87 -41.19 9.88 11.86
CA ILE A 87 -41.34 9.30 13.20
C ILE A 87 -42.17 10.26 14.06
N CYS A 88 -41.66 11.48 14.24
CA CYS A 88 -42.31 12.62 14.86
C CYS A 88 -41.63 13.91 14.38
N GLU A 89 -42.27 15.06 14.65
CA GLU A 89 -41.72 16.36 14.30
C GLU A 89 -40.31 16.55 14.89
N ASN A 90 -39.40 17.10 14.08
CA ASN A 90 -38.03 17.39 14.46
C ASN A 90 -37.14 16.18 14.79
N LEU A 91 -37.57 14.95 14.57
CA LEU A 91 -36.74 13.76 14.76
C LEU A 91 -36.49 13.01 13.45
N TYR A 92 -35.24 13.03 12.99
CA TYR A 92 -34.85 12.54 11.67
C TYR A 92 -33.92 11.34 11.79
N PHE A 93 -34.37 10.19 11.29
CA PHE A 93 -33.52 9.03 11.13
C PHE A 93 -32.67 9.16 9.86
N LEU A 94 -31.35 9.15 10.01
CA LEU A 94 -30.42 9.28 8.89
C LEU A 94 -30.32 8.00 8.06
N GLY A 95 -30.86 6.86 8.50
CA GLY A 95 -30.53 5.57 7.93
C GLY A 95 -29.21 5.04 8.48
N LYS A 96 -28.94 3.76 8.21
CA LYS A 96 -27.66 3.13 8.53
C LYS A 96 -26.52 3.68 7.69
N ARG A 97 -26.76 3.89 6.39
CA ARG A 97 -25.76 4.44 5.48
C ARG A 97 -26.36 5.61 4.70
N SER A 98 -25.84 6.82 4.93
CA SER A 98 -26.34 7.99 4.21
C SER A 98 -25.37 9.17 4.16
N VAL A 99 -25.69 10.09 3.25
CA VAL A 99 -25.07 11.41 3.13
C VAL A 99 -26.20 12.44 3.13
N THR A 100 -26.41 13.09 4.27
CA THR A 100 -27.50 14.05 4.46
C THR A 100 -26.95 15.46 4.55
N LYS A 101 -27.58 16.38 3.81
CA LYS A 101 -27.29 17.81 3.92
C LYS A 101 -28.45 18.49 4.61
N THR A 102 -28.21 19.06 5.77
CA THR A 102 -29.22 19.77 6.57
C THR A 102 -29.53 21.14 5.97
N SER A 103 -30.62 21.76 6.43
CA SER A 103 -31.10 23.06 5.94
C SER A 103 -30.10 24.20 6.15
N ASP A 104 -29.30 24.14 7.21
CA ASP A 104 -28.19 25.07 7.47
C ASP A 104 -26.95 24.80 6.60
N GLY A 105 -26.99 23.76 5.76
CA GLY A 105 -25.93 23.35 4.83
C GLY A 105 -24.89 22.41 5.42
N THR A 106 -25.06 21.88 6.65
CA THR A 106 -24.12 20.93 7.27
C THR A 106 -24.22 19.58 6.56
N ARG A 107 -23.09 19.04 6.10
CA ARG A 107 -23.03 17.71 5.49
C ARG A 107 -22.70 16.66 6.54
N ILE A 108 -23.68 15.82 6.87
CA ILE A 108 -23.57 14.70 7.80
C ILE A 108 -23.46 13.41 6.98
N VAL A 109 -22.40 12.65 7.22
CA VAL A 109 -22.25 11.28 6.72
C VAL A 109 -22.45 10.33 7.88
N ALA A 110 -23.38 9.38 7.76
CA ALA A 110 -23.70 8.43 8.81
C ALA A 110 -23.38 7.00 8.38
N LEU A 111 -22.73 6.25 9.27
CA LEU A 111 -22.54 4.80 9.18
C LEU A 111 -22.86 4.15 10.53
N GLY A 112 -24.10 3.70 10.68
CA GLY A 112 -24.58 3.03 11.89
C GLY A 112 -24.38 1.51 11.89
N GLY A 113 -24.68 0.87 13.02
CA GLY A 113 -24.63 -0.58 13.17
C GLY A 113 -23.25 -1.15 13.48
N GLN A 114 -23.23 -2.43 13.83
CA GLN A 114 -22.06 -3.28 14.04
C GLN A 114 -21.53 -3.85 12.72
N LEU A 115 -20.23 -4.15 12.64
CA LEU A 115 -19.64 -4.75 11.45
C LEU A 115 -20.00 -6.24 11.43
N ASP A 116 -20.74 -6.69 10.41
CA ASP A 116 -20.96 -8.12 10.18
C ASP A 116 -19.80 -8.70 9.37
N ALA A 117 -18.99 -9.55 10.02
CA ALA A 117 -17.84 -10.21 9.42
C ALA A 117 -18.20 -11.44 8.57
N ASN A 118 -19.44 -11.95 8.68
CA ASN A 118 -19.87 -13.18 8.01
C ASN A 118 -20.49 -12.93 6.63
N LEU A 119 -20.84 -11.67 6.31
CA LEU A 119 -21.41 -11.30 5.01
C LEU A 119 -20.30 -11.03 3.98
N VAL A 120 -19.99 -12.03 3.14
CA VAL A 120 -18.98 -11.94 2.07
C VAL A 120 -19.55 -11.18 0.86
N GLY A 121 -19.44 -9.85 0.90
CA GLY A 121 -19.66 -8.95 -0.25
C GLY A 121 -21.10 -8.50 -0.46
N GLY A 122 -21.27 -7.20 -0.76
CA GLY A 122 -22.56 -6.57 -1.05
C GLY A 122 -22.91 -5.44 -0.08
N GLN A 123 -23.66 -4.46 -0.58
CA GLN A 123 -24.26 -3.40 0.24
C GLN A 123 -25.46 -3.94 1.00
N SER A 124 -25.63 -3.52 2.25
CA SER A 124 -26.79 -3.94 3.02
C SER A 124 -28.07 -3.29 2.52
N LYS A 125 -29.15 -4.08 2.40
CA LYS A 125 -30.45 -3.63 1.89
C LYS A 125 -31.30 -3.01 2.99
N GLU A 126 -31.28 -3.58 4.19
CA GLU A 126 -32.11 -3.18 5.31
C GLU A 126 -31.44 -2.07 6.13
N GLN A 127 -31.97 -0.85 6.05
CA GLN A 127 -31.38 0.35 6.69
C GLN A 127 -31.67 0.45 8.20
N HIS A 128 -32.65 -0.29 8.72
CA HIS A 128 -33.07 -0.25 10.12
C HIS A 128 -32.35 -1.31 10.99
N LEU A 129 -31.68 -2.29 10.38
CA LEU A 129 -30.92 -3.31 11.10
C LEU A 129 -29.59 -2.78 11.63
N PRO A 130 -29.14 -3.25 12.81
CA PRO A 130 -27.93 -2.78 13.47
C PRO A 130 -26.65 -3.42 12.93
N PHE A 131 -26.59 -3.78 11.64
CA PHE A 131 -25.42 -4.40 11.01
C PHE A 131 -25.06 -3.75 9.69
N HIS A 132 -23.80 -3.33 9.51
CA HIS A 132 -23.27 -2.80 8.26
C HIS A 132 -22.17 -3.70 7.68
N THR A 133 -21.96 -3.59 6.37
CA THR A 133 -20.89 -4.32 5.67
C THR A 133 -19.69 -3.42 5.38
N VAL A 134 -18.55 -4.02 5.04
CA VAL A 134 -17.36 -3.27 4.59
C VAL A 134 -17.67 -2.44 3.33
N ASP A 135 -18.53 -2.95 2.45
CA ASP A 135 -18.90 -2.26 1.21
C ASP A 135 -19.80 -1.04 1.46
N ASP A 136 -20.57 -1.04 2.56
CA ASP A 136 -21.31 0.15 3.01
C ASP A 136 -20.35 1.30 3.34
N ALA A 137 -19.30 1.02 4.11
CA ALA A 137 -18.25 2.00 4.41
C ALA A 137 -17.50 2.46 3.14
N LYS A 138 -17.18 1.54 2.22
CA LYS A 138 -16.52 1.89 0.94
C LYS A 138 -17.38 2.79 0.07
N SER A 139 -18.69 2.52 -0.03
CA SER A 139 -19.60 3.29 -0.86
C SER A 139 -19.72 4.76 -0.42
N LEU A 140 -19.63 5.03 0.89
CA LEU A 140 -19.65 6.39 1.44
C LEU A 140 -18.41 7.23 1.06
N ARG A 141 -17.30 6.61 0.64
CA ARG A 141 -16.11 7.35 0.16
C ARG A 141 -16.41 8.21 -1.06
N GLY A 142 -17.43 7.84 -1.85
CA GLY A 142 -17.89 8.64 -2.99
C GLY A 142 -18.43 10.03 -2.62
N ALA A 143 -18.72 10.29 -1.34
CA ALA A 143 -19.16 11.61 -0.87
C ALA A 143 -18.05 12.68 -0.92
N ASN A 144 -16.78 12.26 -1.01
CA ASN A 144 -15.55 13.08 -1.10
C ASN A 144 -15.24 14.03 0.07
N SER A 145 -16.25 14.52 0.79
CA SER A 145 -16.09 15.36 1.97
C SER A 145 -17.30 15.25 2.90
N ALA A 146 -17.08 15.50 4.18
CA ALA A 146 -18.12 15.58 5.21
C ALA A 146 -17.79 16.70 6.21
N ASP A 147 -18.81 17.37 6.77
CA ASP A 147 -18.59 18.23 7.92
C ASP A 147 -18.56 17.39 9.21
N ILE A 148 -19.50 16.46 9.33
CA ILE A 148 -19.65 15.54 10.45
C ILE A 148 -19.72 14.12 9.93
N LEU A 149 -18.88 13.25 10.47
CA LEU A 149 -18.96 11.80 10.31
C LEU A 149 -19.54 11.22 11.61
N LEU A 150 -20.68 10.55 11.52
CA LEU A 150 -21.35 9.90 12.64
C LEU A 150 -21.24 8.39 12.47
N THR A 151 -20.63 7.70 13.44
CA THR A 151 -20.50 6.23 13.39
C THR A 151 -20.81 5.56 14.71
N SER A 152 -21.40 4.36 14.66
CA SER A 152 -21.75 3.58 15.87
C SER A 152 -20.58 2.77 16.43
N ILE A 153 -19.53 2.58 15.63
CA ILE A 153 -18.28 1.91 15.99
C ILE A 153 -17.13 2.90 15.85
N TRP A 154 -16.09 2.74 16.67
CA TRP A 154 -14.89 3.56 16.59
C TRP A 154 -14.01 3.18 15.39
N PRO A 155 -13.35 4.15 14.76
CA PRO A 155 -12.28 3.86 13.81
C PRO A 155 -11.07 3.24 14.52
N THR A 156 -10.52 2.17 13.96
CA THR A 156 -9.32 1.52 14.50
C THR A 156 -8.14 2.48 14.62
N GLY A 157 -7.48 2.47 15.77
CA GLY A 157 -6.24 3.22 16.00
C GLY A 157 -6.44 4.71 16.29
N VAL A 158 -7.67 5.18 16.52
CA VAL A 158 -7.95 6.62 16.72
C VAL A 158 -7.23 7.24 17.90
N TRP A 159 -6.89 6.48 18.93
CA TRP A 159 -6.11 6.96 20.08
C TRP A 159 -4.59 7.02 19.82
N THR A 160 -4.12 6.54 18.65
CA THR A 160 -2.70 6.51 18.31
C THR A 160 -2.11 7.92 18.20
N GLY A 161 -1.01 8.16 18.91
CA GLY A 161 -0.29 9.45 18.88
C GLY A 161 -0.95 10.57 19.69
N SER A 162 -2.00 10.28 20.46
CA SER A 162 -2.62 11.22 21.40
C SER A 162 -1.91 11.18 22.76
N GLN A 163 -1.85 12.31 23.46
CA GLN A 163 -1.43 12.34 24.87
C GLN A 163 -2.56 11.95 25.82
N VAL A 164 -3.81 11.91 25.33
CA VAL A 164 -4.98 11.48 26.09
C VAL A 164 -5.00 9.95 26.12
N THR A 165 -4.56 9.40 27.25
CA THR A 165 -4.52 7.95 27.47
C THR A 165 -5.93 7.39 27.62
N LEU A 166 -6.17 6.26 26.97
CA LEU A 166 -7.37 5.46 27.15
C LEU A 166 -7.01 4.22 27.96
N ASP A 167 -7.68 4.00 29.08
CA ASP A 167 -7.39 2.87 29.97
C ASP A 167 -7.51 1.52 29.25
N SER A 168 -6.68 0.55 29.60
CA SER A 168 -6.65 -0.77 28.96
C SER A 168 -7.99 -1.51 29.05
N THR A 169 -8.75 -1.34 30.14
CA THR A 169 -10.10 -1.88 30.31
C THR A 169 -11.07 -1.31 29.27
N ASN A 170 -11.04 0.00 29.05
CA ASN A 170 -11.89 0.69 28.08
C ASN A 170 -11.46 0.39 26.63
N GLN A 171 -10.17 0.14 26.40
CA GLN A 171 -9.69 -0.31 25.09
C GLN A 171 -10.22 -1.69 24.71
N ALA A 172 -10.32 -2.60 25.68
CA ALA A 172 -10.78 -3.97 25.45
C ALA A 172 -12.29 -4.07 25.17
N SER A 173 -13.10 -3.16 25.72
CA SER A 173 -14.55 -3.13 25.50
C SER A 173 -14.97 -2.44 24.19
N LEU A 174 -14.05 -1.76 23.51
CA LEU A 174 -14.34 -1.04 22.28
C LEU A 174 -14.40 -1.95 21.06
N ALA A 175 -15.54 -1.94 20.39
CA ALA A 175 -15.61 -2.37 19.00
C ALA A 175 -14.88 -1.34 18.12
N VAL A 176 -13.96 -1.82 17.28
CA VAL A 176 -13.20 -0.98 16.34
C VAL A 176 -13.25 -1.53 14.92
N SER A 177 -13.21 -0.64 13.93
CA SER A 177 -13.24 -1.03 12.52
C SER A 177 -12.22 -0.27 11.66
N GLU A 178 -11.48 -1.03 10.83
CA GLU A 178 -10.51 -0.49 9.87
C GLU A 178 -11.21 0.19 8.68
N SER A 179 -12.37 -0.31 8.27
CA SER A 179 -13.14 0.29 7.17
C SER A 179 -13.63 1.71 7.53
N ILE A 180 -13.92 1.95 8.82
CA ILE A 180 -14.30 3.26 9.34
C ILE A 180 -13.09 4.20 9.44
N ALA A 181 -11.91 3.68 9.83
CA ALA A 181 -10.67 4.46 9.80
C ALA A 181 -10.36 4.96 8.38
N GLU A 182 -10.46 4.07 7.38
CA GLU A 182 -10.30 4.43 5.97
C GLU A 182 -11.39 5.41 5.48
N LEU A 183 -12.62 5.27 5.96
CA LEU A 183 -13.71 6.20 5.66
C LEU A 183 -13.43 7.60 6.21
N CYS A 184 -12.99 7.71 7.46
CA CYS A 184 -12.61 8.99 8.06
C CYS A 184 -11.43 9.63 7.33
N ALA A 185 -10.43 8.83 6.92
CA ALA A 185 -9.28 9.31 6.15
C ALA A 185 -9.69 9.82 4.74
N ALA A 186 -10.68 9.16 4.11
CA ALA A 186 -11.18 9.54 2.80
C ALA A 186 -12.02 10.83 2.85
N LEU A 187 -12.93 10.95 3.83
CA LEU A 187 -13.87 12.07 3.94
C LEU A 187 -13.28 13.31 4.62
N LYS A 188 -12.22 13.12 5.43
CA LYS A 188 -11.55 14.17 6.21
C LYS A 188 -12.55 15.08 6.97
N PRO A 189 -13.45 14.51 7.79
CA PRO A 189 -14.54 15.26 8.39
C PRO A 189 -14.06 16.27 9.42
N ARG A 190 -14.74 17.40 9.62
CA ARG A 190 -14.34 18.35 10.68
C ARG A 190 -14.56 17.76 12.08
N TYR A 191 -15.62 16.98 12.25
CA TYR A 191 -15.93 16.22 13.46
C TYR A 191 -16.23 14.77 13.12
N HIS A 192 -15.66 13.84 13.90
CA HIS A 192 -16.05 12.44 13.89
C HIS A 192 -16.63 12.11 15.28
N LEU A 193 -17.93 11.81 15.31
CA LEU A 193 -18.70 11.52 16.51
C LEU A 193 -18.99 10.02 16.59
N SER A 194 -18.76 9.44 17.76
CA SER A 194 -19.11 8.04 18.06
C SER A 194 -19.64 7.89 19.50
N PRO A 195 -20.40 6.82 19.79
CA PRO A 195 -20.76 6.48 21.16
C PRO A 195 -19.63 5.70 21.84
N SER A 196 -19.48 5.87 23.15
CA SER A 196 -18.69 4.97 24.00
C SER A 196 -19.59 3.80 24.45
N PRO A 197 -19.09 2.55 24.48
CA PRO A 197 -19.87 1.40 24.91
C PRO A 197 -20.13 1.41 26.43
N ASP A 198 -19.16 1.91 27.20
CA ASP A 198 -19.23 2.02 28.65
C ASP A 198 -19.36 3.49 29.11
N ASN A 199 -19.47 3.69 30.43
CA ASN A 199 -19.69 4.97 31.09
C ASN A 199 -18.44 5.89 31.10
N PHE A 200 -17.82 6.13 29.94
CA PHE A 200 -16.67 7.03 29.81
C PHE A 200 -16.79 7.96 28.60
N PHE A 201 -16.16 9.13 28.74
CA PHE A 201 -16.03 10.12 27.67
C PHE A 201 -14.59 10.10 27.15
N TYR A 202 -14.42 10.20 25.85
CA TYR A 202 -13.10 10.29 25.23
C TYR A 202 -13.06 11.39 24.19
N GLU A 203 -12.13 12.33 24.37
CA GLU A 203 -11.83 13.38 23.42
C GLU A 203 -10.32 13.48 23.32
N ARG A 204 -9.82 13.34 22.09
CA ARG A 204 -8.40 13.49 21.81
C ARG A 204 -8.13 14.81 21.11
N GLU A 205 -6.86 15.19 21.06
CA GLU A 205 -6.42 16.36 20.30
C GLU A 205 -6.82 16.21 18.84
N ALA A 206 -7.15 17.35 18.23
CA ALA A 206 -7.47 17.40 16.81
C ALA A 206 -6.29 16.84 16.00
N PHE A 207 -6.57 16.15 14.90
CA PHE A 207 -5.52 15.60 14.05
C PHE A 207 -5.63 16.13 12.62
N VAL A 208 -4.46 16.38 12.02
CA VAL A 208 -4.32 16.95 10.68
C VAL A 208 -4.21 15.83 9.67
N HIS A 209 -5.06 15.86 8.64
CA HIS A 209 -4.99 14.95 7.51
C HIS A 209 -3.90 15.36 6.53
N PRO A 210 -3.25 14.39 5.86
CA PRO A 210 -2.26 14.71 4.83
C PRO A 210 -2.92 15.51 3.69
N THR A 211 -2.31 16.65 3.36
CA THR A 211 -2.66 17.47 2.19
C THR A 211 -1.95 16.92 0.95
N GLN A 212 -2.61 16.93 -0.20
CA GLN A 212 -2.02 16.41 -1.45
C GLN A 212 -1.21 17.47 -2.21
N LYS A 213 -1.40 18.76 -1.87
CA LYS A 213 -0.71 19.92 -2.43
C LYS A 213 -0.41 20.93 -1.32
N GLU A 214 0.72 21.62 -1.42
CA GLU A 214 1.15 22.67 -0.47
C GLU A 214 0.22 23.88 -0.42
N THR A 215 -0.62 24.06 -1.45
CA THR A 215 -1.60 25.15 -1.58
C THR A 215 -2.99 24.81 -1.02
N ASP A 216 -3.22 23.57 -0.59
CA ASP A 216 -4.52 23.16 -0.06
C ASP A 216 -4.61 23.47 1.43
N ASN A 217 -5.75 24.04 1.85
CA ASN A 217 -6.01 24.30 3.26
C ASN A 217 -5.95 22.99 4.07
N PRO A 218 -5.27 22.98 5.23
CA PRO A 218 -5.16 21.78 6.05
C PRO A 218 -6.54 21.33 6.53
N CYS A 219 -6.86 20.05 6.34
CA CYS A 219 -8.08 19.44 6.86
C CYS A 219 -7.81 18.86 8.25
N VAL A 220 -8.60 19.28 9.24
CA VAL A 220 -8.44 18.86 10.63
C VAL A 220 -9.70 18.16 11.11
N THR A 221 -9.55 17.02 11.77
CA THR A 221 -10.66 16.28 12.39
C THR A 221 -10.53 16.32 13.91
N ARG A 222 -11.67 16.55 14.58
CA ARG A 222 -11.84 16.36 16.02
C ARG A 222 -12.64 15.08 16.24
N PHE A 223 -12.05 14.10 16.92
CA PHE A 223 -12.74 12.88 17.30
C PHE A 223 -13.28 13.00 18.72
N ILE A 224 -14.58 12.74 18.89
CA ILE A 224 -15.27 12.82 20.17
C ILE A 224 -16.11 11.57 20.34
N SER A 225 -15.90 10.85 21.45
CA SER A 225 -16.75 9.76 21.88
C SER A 225 -17.53 10.11 23.13
N MET A 226 -18.85 9.92 23.04
CA MET A 226 -19.81 10.35 24.05
C MET A 226 -20.17 9.20 24.99
N ALA A 227 -20.16 9.47 26.30
CA ALA A 227 -20.68 8.52 27.29
C ALA A 227 -22.21 8.36 27.16
N PRO A 228 -22.79 7.21 27.52
CA PRO A 228 -24.24 7.04 27.59
C PRO A 228 -24.91 8.11 28.45
N TYR A 229 -26.10 8.56 28.05
CA TYR A 229 -26.89 9.51 28.82
C TYR A 229 -27.38 8.88 30.12
N GLY A 230 -27.35 9.65 31.21
CA GLY A 230 -27.77 9.17 32.53
C GLY A 230 -26.80 8.17 33.17
N ASN A 231 -25.55 8.11 32.71
CA ASN A 231 -24.54 7.21 33.27
C ASN A 231 -24.19 7.52 34.74
N ASP A 232 -23.90 6.45 35.50
CA ASP A 232 -23.57 6.54 36.93
C ASP A 232 -22.22 7.21 37.21
N ALA A 233 -21.28 7.08 36.27
CA ALA A 233 -19.95 7.68 36.36
C ALA A 233 -19.96 9.21 36.22
N LYS A 234 -21.11 9.82 35.87
CA LYS A 234 -21.28 11.24 35.52
C LYS A 234 -20.30 11.72 34.45
N ALA A 235 -19.83 10.80 33.61
CA ALA A 235 -19.04 11.08 32.43
C ALA A 235 -19.84 11.93 31.44
N LYS A 236 -19.12 12.70 30.62
CA LYS A 236 -19.72 13.70 29.74
C LYS A 236 -20.56 13.04 28.63
N ALA A 237 -21.88 13.10 28.79
CA ALA A 237 -22.87 12.61 27.84
C ALA A 237 -23.50 13.71 26.95
N LEU A 238 -23.11 14.97 27.18
CA LEU A 238 -23.58 16.15 26.46
C LEU A 238 -22.38 16.98 26.00
N TYR A 239 -22.31 17.31 24.71
CA TYR A 239 -21.23 18.10 24.15
C TYR A 239 -21.78 19.12 23.15
N ALA A 240 -21.43 20.40 23.30
CA ALA A 240 -21.91 21.46 22.42
C ALA A 240 -20.73 22.21 21.79
N PHE A 241 -20.83 22.52 20.50
CA PHE A 241 -19.80 23.26 19.76
C PHE A 241 -20.40 24.09 18.62
N SER A 242 -19.61 25.02 18.09
CA SER A 242 -19.94 25.77 16.88
C SER A 242 -19.12 25.24 15.71
N LEU A 243 -19.78 24.88 14.61
CA LEU A 243 -19.12 24.31 13.44
C LEU A 243 -18.64 25.41 12.48
N ASN A 244 -17.35 25.74 12.56
CA ASN A 244 -16.74 26.70 11.64
C ASN A 244 -16.35 26.03 10.32
N ARG A 245 -17.13 26.26 9.25
CA ARG A 245 -16.86 25.66 7.93
C ARG A 245 -15.76 26.33 7.12
N ALA A 246 -15.39 27.57 7.45
CA ALA A 246 -14.39 28.35 6.73
C ALA A 246 -13.00 28.33 7.38
N ASP A 247 -12.89 27.79 8.59
CA ASP A 247 -11.64 27.82 9.33
C ASP A 247 -10.66 26.77 8.79
N ALA A 248 -9.47 27.26 8.42
CA ALA A 248 -8.33 26.52 7.91
C ALA A 248 -7.14 26.58 8.89
N SER A 249 -7.32 27.18 10.07
CA SER A 249 -6.28 27.22 11.08
C SER A 249 -6.08 25.85 11.74
N ILE A 250 -4.82 25.47 11.94
CA ILE A 250 -4.46 24.25 12.66
C ILE A 250 -4.51 24.57 14.17
N PRO A 251 -5.32 23.85 14.97
CA PRO A 251 -5.36 24.06 16.41
C PRO A 251 -4.01 23.80 17.08
N THR A 252 -3.67 24.58 18.11
CA THR A 252 -2.46 24.35 18.92
C THR A 252 -2.52 22.96 19.57
N GLY A 253 -1.44 22.19 19.45
CA GLY A 253 -1.39 20.81 19.95
C GLY A 253 -2.00 19.77 19.02
N ALA A 254 -2.35 20.15 17.77
CA ALA A 254 -2.83 19.19 16.79
C ALA A 254 -1.77 18.12 16.48
N THR A 255 -2.24 16.88 16.33
CA THR A 255 -1.42 15.70 16.07
C THR A 255 -1.49 15.29 14.60
N ALA A 256 -0.61 14.40 14.15
CA ALA A 256 -0.75 13.78 12.82
C ALA A 256 -1.97 12.84 12.79
N SER A 257 -2.59 12.66 11.62
CA SER A 257 -3.74 11.76 11.47
C SER A 257 -3.42 10.34 11.97
N PRO A 258 -4.26 9.76 12.86
CA PRO A 258 -4.10 8.38 13.33
C PRO A 258 -4.39 7.36 12.23
N PHE A 259 -5.19 7.77 11.24
CA PHE A 259 -5.64 6.98 10.11
C PHE A 259 -4.82 7.28 8.87
N ASN A 260 -3.64 7.89 9.06
CA ASN A 260 -2.65 7.87 8.01
C ASN A 260 -2.66 6.45 7.47
N PRO A 261 -2.88 6.28 6.15
CA PRO A 261 -2.99 4.96 5.59
C PRO A 261 -1.81 4.23 6.18
N LYS A 262 -2.09 3.10 6.82
CA LYS A 262 -1.06 2.12 6.99
C LYS A 262 -0.58 1.92 5.55
N THR A 263 0.46 2.66 5.13
CA THR A 263 1.65 2.00 4.61
C THR A 263 1.74 0.87 5.59
N LYS A 264 1.31 -0.33 5.17
CA LYS A 264 1.57 -1.52 5.96
C LYS A 264 2.99 -1.26 6.40
N LYS A 265 3.18 -1.02 7.70
CA LYS A 265 4.51 -1.04 8.29
C LYS A 265 4.82 -2.51 8.15
N ARG A 266 5.25 -2.88 6.93
CA ARG A 266 6.38 -3.76 6.73
C ARG A 266 7.34 -3.25 7.80
N ALA A 267 7.59 -4.10 8.79
CA ALA A 267 8.72 -3.92 9.71
C ALA A 267 9.84 -3.24 8.92
N PRO A 268 10.41 -2.13 9.42
CA PRO A 268 11.06 -1.09 8.60
C PRO A 268 11.80 -1.74 7.43
N LYS A 269 11.14 -1.83 6.26
CA LYS A 269 11.87 -2.14 5.04
C LYS A 269 12.55 -0.83 4.81
N ASP A 270 13.83 -0.82 5.16
CA ASP A 270 14.86 -0.19 4.38
C ASP A 270 14.29 0.76 3.33
N ASP A 271 14.50 2.07 3.53
CA ASP A 271 14.19 3.11 2.55
C ASP A 271 15.10 2.94 1.33
N SER A 272 14.77 1.91 0.58
CA SER A 272 15.48 1.41 -0.55
C SER A 272 14.58 1.55 -1.77
N TYR A 273 14.90 2.55 -2.58
CA TYR A 273 14.22 2.82 -3.83
C TYR A 273 14.37 1.61 -4.77
N SER A 274 13.27 0.92 -5.04
CA SER A 274 13.21 -0.12 -6.08
C SER A 274 12.35 0.35 -7.24
N ARG A 275 13.01 0.80 -8.31
CA ARG A 275 12.35 1.16 -9.57
C ARG A 275 11.68 -0.04 -10.25
N TYR A 276 12.18 -1.25 -10.00
CA TYR A 276 11.69 -2.51 -10.56
C TYR A 276 10.35 -2.98 -9.97
N GLY A 277 9.77 -2.23 -9.02
CA GLY A 277 8.55 -2.60 -8.30
C GLY A 277 7.22 -2.09 -8.86
N GLY A 278 7.21 -1.44 -10.03
CA GLY A 278 6.00 -0.86 -10.64
C GLY A 278 5.37 -1.79 -11.68
N ASP A 279 4.23 -2.38 -11.34
CA ASP A 279 3.45 -3.24 -12.22
C ASP A 279 2.76 -2.42 -13.35
N ASP A 280 2.66 -3.03 -14.53
CA ASP A 280 1.94 -2.50 -15.69
C ASP A 280 0.47 -2.98 -15.70
N ASN A 281 0.11 -3.99 -14.91
CA ASN A 281 -1.26 -4.54 -14.88
C ASN A 281 -2.28 -3.63 -14.17
N GLU A 282 -1.84 -2.74 -13.27
CA GLU A 282 -2.74 -1.75 -12.62
C GLU A 282 -3.03 -0.50 -13.47
N ARG A 283 -2.45 -0.37 -14.67
CA ARG A 283 -2.55 0.89 -15.45
C ARG A 283 -3.65 0.89 -16.52
N ALA A 284 -4.36 -0.22 -16.73
CA ALA A 284 -5.36 -0.33 -17.80
C ALA A 284 -6.69 0.41 -17.54
N TYR A 285 -6.98 0.82 -16.29
CA TYR A 285 -8.24 1.53 -15.96
C TYR A 285 -8.08 2.98 -15.50
N ARG A 286 -6.86 3.55 -15.53
CA ARG A 286 -6.65 4.97 -15.21
C ARG A 286 -6.59 5.81 -16.47
N GLY A 287 -7.76 6.35 -16.83
CA GLY A 287 -7.92 7.34 -17.88
C GLY A 287 -6.91 8.49 -17.78
N ARG A 288 -6.25 8.75 -18.91
CA ARG A 288 -5.66 10.01 -19.39
C ARG A 288 -5.89 11.22 -18.48
N ARG A 289 -4.91 11.54 -17.62
CA ARG A 289 -4.52 12.93 -17.29
C ARG A 289 -3.03 12.96 -16.97
N GLN A 290 -2.23 13.05 -18.02
CA GLN A 290 -0.85 13.50 -17.94
C GLN A 290 -0.83 14.92 -17.37
N LYS A 291 -0.14 15.12 -16.24
CA LYS A 291 0.62 16.35 -15.98
C LYS A 291 1.78 16.01 -15.04
N GLN A 292 2.96 16.46 -15.46
CA GLN A 292 4.29 16.22 -14.91
C GLN A 292 4.30 16.31 -13.37
N ARG A 293 4.53 15.17 -12.71
CA ARG A 293 5.09 15.19 -11.35
C ARG A 293 6.54 15.61 -11.50
N HIS A 294 6.93 16.67 -10.80
CA HIS A 294 8.34 16.92 -10.47
C HIS A 294 8.91 15.60 -9.94
N ARG A 295 9.80 14.97 -10.70
CA ARG A 295 10.51 13.76 -10.26
C ARG A 295 11.36 14.20 -9.07
N SER A 296 11.13 13.62 -7.89
CA SER A 296 12.15 13.61 -6.85
C SER A 296 13.47 13.14 -7.48
N PRO A 297 14.62 13.71 -7.10
CA PRO A 297 15.91 13.28 -7.62
C PRO A 297 16.05 11.75 -7.43
N PRO A 298 16.77 11.07 -8.33
CA PRO A 298 17.07 9.66 -8.14
C PRO A 298 17.66 9.46 -6.73
N PRO A 299 17.30 8.36 -6.04
CA PRO A 299 17.84 8.06 -4.72
C PRO A 299 19.37 8.09 -4.77
N GLY A 300 19.99 8.55 -3.69
CA GLY A 300 21.44 8.42 -3.53
C GLY A 300 21.85 6.97 -3.21
N PRO A 301 23.16 6.70 -3.13
CA PRO A 301 23.70 5.40 -2.75
C PRO A 301 23.18 4.91 -1.38
N ASP A 302 22.89 5.83 -0.46
CA ASP A 302 22.35 5.57 0.89
C ASP A 302 20.94 4.99 0.89
N ARG A 303 20.19 5.17 -0.21
CA ARG A 303 18.80 4.71 -0.39
C ARG A 303 18.63 3.79 -1.58
N CYS A 304 19.72 3.28 -2.15
CA CYS A 304 19.68 2.37 -3.29
C CYS A 304 19.54 0.93 -2.81
N TYR A 305 18.72 0.13 -3.50
CA TYR A 305 18.55 -1.30 -3.21
C TYR A 305 19.76 -2.17 -3.48
N PHE A 306 20.69 -1.65 -4.26
CA PHE A 306 21.80 -2.40 -4.82
C PHE A 306 23.16 -1.81 -4.42
N CYS A 307 23.20 -0.78 -3.59
CA CYS A 307 24.47 -0.23 -3.11
C CYS A 307 24.84 -0.85 -1.77
N LEU A 308 26.07 -1.36 -1.66
CA LEU A 308 26.64 -1.85 -0.39
C LEU A 308 26.72 -0.76 0.69
N SER A 309 26.73 0.52 0.29
CA SER A 309 26.69 1.66 1.20
C SER A 309 25.32 1.91 1.84
N ASN A 310 24.25 1.26 1.39
CA ASN A 310 22.94 1.36 2.03
C ASN A 310 22.94 0.52 3.33
N PRO A 311 22.77 1.14 4.52
CA PRO A 311 22.85 0.43 5.82
C PRO A 311 21.80 -0.66 6.03
N ASN A 312 20.74 -0.63 5.24
CA ASN A 312 19.62 -1.55 5.39
C ASN A 312 19.59 -2.61 4.26
N LEU A 313 20.61 -2.63 3.40
CA LEU A 313 20.77 -3.64 2.35
C LEU A 313 20.64 -5.04 2.96
N SER A 314 19.99 -5.95 2.22
CA SER A 314 19.91 -7.37 2.57
C SER A 314 21.25 -8.08 2.35
N ALA A 315 22.24 -7.76 3.18
CA ALA A 315 23.62 -8.24 3.07
C ALA A 315 23.73 -9.77 3.11
N HIS A 316 22.80 -10.46 3.78
CA HIS A 316 22.74 -11.93 3.80
C HIS A 316 22.51 -12.55 2.42
N MET A 317 22.03 -11.76 1.44
CA MET A 317 21.83 -12.19 0.06
C MET A 317 23.08 -12.03 -0.82
N CYS A 318 24.14 -11.37 -0.33
CA CYS A 318 25.36 -11.15 -1.09
C CYS A 318 26.17 -12.46 -1.16
N CYS A 319 26.42 -12.92 -2.38
CA CYS A 319 27.04 -14.21 -2.63
C CYS A 319 28.58 -14.12 -2.68
N SER A 320 29.11 -13.24 -3.54
CA SER A 320 30.55 -12.98 -3.70
C SER A 320 30.74 -11.48 -4.02
N ILE A 321 31.85 -10.90 -3.57
CA ILE A 321 32.17 -9.47 -3.69
C ILE A 321 33.59 -9.37 -4.28
N GLY A 322 33.72 -8.70 -5.42
CA GLY A 322 34.99 -8.36 -6.06
C GLY A 322 35.38 -6.90 -5.80
N ASP A 323 36.28 -6.39 -6.63
CA ASP A 323 36.87 -5.05 -6.47
C ASP A 323 35.98 -3.92 -7.00
N ASP A 324 35.22 -4.17 -8.07
CA ASP A 324 34.37 -3.21 -8.80
C ASP A 324 32.90 -3.67 -8.92
N ALA A 325 32.58 -4.93 -8.61
CA ALA A 325 31.27 -5.53 -8.71
C ALA A 325 31.03 -6.63 -7.66
N TYR A 326 29.78 -6.97 -7.42
CA TYR A 326 29.40 -8.08 -6.56
C TYR A 326 28.20 -8.85 -7.12
N VAL A 327 28.02 -10.08 -6.63
CA VAL A 327 26.93 -10.97 -7.01
C VAL A 327 26.01 -11.18 -5.81
N SER A 328 24.70 -11.13 -6.05
CA SER A 328 23.69 -11.44 -5.05
C SER A 328 22.62 -12.37 -5.64
N THR A 329 21.96 -13.16 -4.79
CA THR A 329 20.74 -13.87 -5.18
C THR A 329 19.57 -12.87 -5.33
N ALA A 330 18.66 -13.14 -6.27
CA ALA A 330 17.51 -12.27 -6.51
C ALA A 330 16.43 -12.46 -5.45
N LYS A 331 15.84 -11.37 -4.95
CA LYS A 331 14.62 -11.47 -4.10
C LYS A 331 13.47 -12.04 -4.90
N GLY A 332 12.85 -13.08 -4.36
CA GLY A 332 11.78 -13.81 -5.05
C GLY A 332 12.23 -14.34 -6.40
N PRO A 333 13.19 -15.28 -6.44
CA PRO A 333 13.76 -15.81 -7.66
C PRO A 333 12.66 -16.44 -8.53
N LEU A 334 12.84 -16.37 -9.85
CA LEU A 334 11.84 -16.89 -10.78
C LEU A 334 11.82 -18.43 -10.73
N PRO A 335 12.96 -19.13 -10.95
CA PRO A 335 13.09 -20.52 -10.53
C PRO A 335 13.07 -20.67 -9.00
N THR A 336 12.85 -21.89 -8.54
CA THR A 336 13.01 -22.32 -7.14
C THR A 336 14.18 -23.28 -7.03
N SER A 337 14.59 -23.62 -5.80
CA SER A 337 15.55 -24.69 -5.54
C SER A 337 15.14 -26.05 -6.12
N THR A 338 13.86 -26.26 -6.41
CA THR A 338 13.35 -27.50 -7.02
C THR A 338 13.31 -27.46 -8.55
N THR A 339 13.37 -26.28 -9.17
CA THR A 339 13.13 -26.12 -10.62
C THR A 339 14.20 -26.81 -11.46
N PHE A 340 15.45 -26.81 -10.99
CA PHE A 340 16.59 -27.41 -11.70
C PHE A 340 17.29 -28.51 -10.88
N ALA A 341 16.62 -29.05 -9.87
CA ALA A 341 17.19 -30.05 -8.96
C ALA A 341 17.60 -31.34 -9.70
N GLU A 342 16.80 -31.77 -10.69
CA GLU A 342 17.11 -32.94 -11.52
C GLU A 342 18.36 -32.75 -12.39
N GLN A 343 18.72 -31.50 -12.67
CA GLN A 343 19.90 -31.11 -13.42
C GLN A 343 21.04 -30.70 -12.48
N GLY A 344 21.02 -31.08 -11.19
CA GLY A 344 22.16 -30.89 -10.29
C GLY A 344 22.30 -29.51 -9.66
N LEU A 345 21.32 -28.61 -9.84
CA LEU A 345 21.27 -27.32 -9.13
C LEU A 345 20.24 -27.38 -8.00
N ALA A 346 20.71 -27.49 -6.77
CA ALA A 346 19.86 -27.56 -5.56
C ALA A 346 19.47 -26.18 -4.99
N PHE A 347 19.59 -25.12 -5.78
CA PHE A 347 19.27 -23.73 -5.43
C PHE A 347 18.64 -23.00 -6.63
N PRO A 348 17.92 -21.88 -6.43
CA PRO A 348 17.17 -21.20 -7.51
C PRO A 348 18.01 -20.69 -8.68
N ALA A 349 19.27 -20.38 -8.43
CA ALA A 349 20.25 -19.91 -9.40
C ALA A 349 19.87 -18.64 -10.18
N HIS A 350 18.98 -17.80 -9.63
CA HIS A 350 18.65 -16.49 -10.20
C HIS A 350 19.47 -15.40 -9.50
N PHE A 351 20.47 -14.88 -10.18
CA PHE A 351 21.46 -13.94 -9.66
C PHE A 351 21.29 -12.54 -10.21
N ILE A 352 21.84 -11.59 -9.47
CA ILE A 352 21.99 -10.20 -9.86
C ILE A 352 23.47 -9.85 -9.71
N ILE A 353 24.13 -9.51 -10.82
CA ILE A 353 25.50 -8.99 -10.86
C ILE A 353 25.39 -7.46 -10.87
N ILE A 354 26.06 -6.82 -9.93
CA ILE A 354 25.83 -5.42 -9.57
C ILE A 354 27.19 -4.70 -9.50
N PRO A 355 27.38 -3.59 -10.22
CA PRO A 355 28.58 -2.77 -10.07
C PRO A 355 28.56 -2.03 -8.73
N LEU A 356 29.72 -1.86 -8.09
CA LEU A 356 29.85 -1.07 -6.87
C LEU A 356 29.57 0.43 -7.12
N PRO A 357 30.02 1.05 -8.24
CA PRO A 357 29.65 2.43 -8.57
C PRO A 357 28.13 2.63 -8.72
N HIS A 358 27.59 3.68 -8.09
CA HIS A 358 26.17 4.05 -8.17
C HIS A 358 25.87 4.79 -9.48
N ASN A 359 25.84 4.04 -10.58
CA ASN A 359 25.64 4.61 -11.91
C ASN A 359 24.55 3.86 -12.68
N PRO A 360 23.73 4.56 -13.48
CA PRO A 360 22.64 3.95 -14.23
C PRO A 360 23.08 3.16 -15.47
N THR A 361 24.29 3.43 -15.97
CA THR A 361 24.89 2.79 -17.16
C THR A 361 26.41 2.67 -16.98
N ILE A 362 27.06 1.70 -17.65
CA ILE A 362 28.52 1.58 -17.60
C ILE A 362 29.23 2.84 -18.12
N PRO A 363 28.85 3.45 -19.27
CA PRO A 363 29.51 4.67 -19.75
C PRO A 363 29.40 5.86 -18.79
N SER A 364 28.42 5.87 -17.89
CA SER A 364 28.28 6.93 -16.89
C SER A 364 29.19 6.76 -15.67
N ILE A 365 29.88 5.63 -15.51
CA ILE A 365 30.85 5.39 -14.44
C ILE A 365 32.12 6.24 -14.68
N GLY A 366 32.62 6.25 -15.91
CA GLY A 366 33.84 6.95 -16.27
C GLY A 366 34.21 6.80 -17.75
N PRO A 367 35.37 7.31 -18.16
CA PRO A 367 35.84 7.23 -19.54
C PRO A 367 35.92 5.78 -20.04
N VAL A 368 35.27 5.49 -21.17
CA VAL A 368 35.26 4.15 -21.78
C VAL A 368 36.47 3.88 -22.69
N SER A 369 37.17 4.94 -23.12
CA SER A 369 38.33 4.84 -24.02
C SER A 369 39.64 4.54 -23.31
N ASP A 370 39.68 4.69 -21.98
CA ASP A 370 40.85 4.40 -21.16
C ASP A 370 40.76 2.94 -20.65
N PRO A 371 41.65 2.03 -21.07
CA PRO A 371 41.65 0.64 -20.61
C PRO A 371 41.81 0.48 -19.09
N THR A 372 42.36 1.49 -18.42
CA THR A 372 42.55 1.51 -16.97
C THR A 372 41.44 2.26 -16.22
N GLY A 373 40.46 2.79 -16.94
CA GLY A 373 39.33 3.53 -16.40
C GLY A 373 38.34 2.65 -15.63
N GLU A 374 37.65 3.26 -14.67
CA GLU A 374 36.71 2.59 -13.77
C GLU A 374 35.59 1.85 -14.53
N ALA A 375 35.08 2.44 -15.63
CA ALA A 375 34.06 1.83 -16.46
C ALA A 375 34.52 0.51 -17.10
N VAL A 376 35.77 0.48 -17.60
CA VAL A 376 36.34 -0.72 -18.25
C VAL A 376 36.61 -1.81 -17.23
N LYS A 377 37.18 -1.46 -16.07
CA LYS A 377 37.42 -2.39 -14.95
C LYS A 377 36.11 -3.00 -14.44
N THR A 378 35.12 -2.15 -14.14
CA THR A 378 33.78 -2.57 -13.71
C THR A 378 33.14 -3.52 -14.72
N TYR A 379 33.15 -3.17 -16.01
CA TYR A 379 32.58 -4.03 -17.05
C TYR A 379 33.31 -5.36 -17.18
N SER A 380 34.64 -5.35 -17.07
CA SER A 380 35.48 -6.55 -17.15
C SER A 380 35.20 -7.48 -15.99
N GLU A 381 35.09 -6.96 -14.77
CA GLU A 381 34.79 -7.79 -13.60
C GLU A 381 33.34 -8.32 -13.60
N MET A 382 32.35 -7.49 -13.96
CA MET A 382 30.98 -7.98 -14.16
C MET A 382 30.91 -9.09 -15.22
N THR A 383 31.69 -8.96 -16.30
CA THR A 383 31.82 -9.99 -17.34
C THR A 383 32.46 -11.26 -16.79
N ARG A 384 33.53 -11.13 -16.00
CA ARG A 384 34.19 -12.26 -15.33
C ARG A 384 33.23 -13.01 -14.40
N PHE A 385 32.45 -12.32 -13.59
CA PHE A 385 31.39 -12.94 -12.78
C PHE A 385 30.37 -13.69 -13.63
N ARG A 386 29.88 -13.07 -14.71
CA ARG A 386 28.91 -13.69 -15.63
C ARG A 386 29.47 -15.00 -16.21
N GLU A 387 30.70 -14.97 -16.69
CA GLU A 387 31.36 -16.12 -17.33
C GLU A 387 31.68 -17.23 -16.32
N SER A 388 32.17 -16.88 -15.12
CA SER A 388 32.37 -17.83 -14.03
C SER A 388 31.06 -18.53 -13.62
N ILE A 389 29.96 -17.77 -13.49
CA ILE A 389 28.65 -18.34 -13.13
C ILE A 389 28.12 -19.24 -14.26
N GLN A 390 28.31 -18.83 -15.52
CA GLN A 390 27.96 -19.64 -16.69
C GLN A 390 28.70 -20.98 -16.69
N ALA A 391 30.02 -20.97 -16.48
CA ALA A 391 30.85 -22.17 -16.40
C ALA A 391 30.41 -23.08 -15.25
N MET A 392 30.11 -22.51 -14.08
CA MET A 392 29.59 -23.27 -12.94
C MET A 392 28.24 -23.93 -13.23
N ILE A 393 27.27 -23.19 -13.81
CA ILE A 393 25.96 -23.73 -14.19
C ILE A 393 26.12 -24.88 -15.20
N ALA A 394 26.97 -24.71 -16.23
CA ALA A 394 27.21 -25.75 -17.22
C ALA A 394 27.83 -26.99 -16.58
N SER A 395 28.91 -26.84 -15.80
CA SER A 395 29.60 -27.95 -15.16
C SER A 395 28.70 -28.71 -14.17
N LYS A 396 28.06 -28.01 -13.22
CA LYS A 396 27.18 -28.63 -12.22
C LYS A 396 25.97 -29.31 -12.84
N SER A 397 25.51 -28.84 -14.00
CA SER A 397 24.39 -29.43 -14.73
C SER A 397 24.75 -30.47 -15.77
N SER A 398 26.04 -30.85 -15.87
CA SER A 398 26.52 -31.73 -16.94
C SER A 398 26.10 -31.22 -18.33
N HIS A 399 26.25 -29.91 -18.55
CA HIS A 399 25.93 -29.18 -19.79
C HIS A 399 24.46 -29.26 -20.23
N LYS A 400 23.54 -29.61 -19.31
CA LYS A 400 22.08 -29.62 -19.57
C LYS A 400 21.45 -28.23 -19.48
N LEU A 401 22.07 -27.33 -18.72
CA LEU A 401 21.64 -25.94 -18.56
C LEU A 401 22.66 -25.00 -19.20
N GLY A 402 22.15 -23.99 -19.90
CA GLY A 402 22.88 -22.78 -20.21
C GLY A 402 22.44 -21.64 -19.29
N ALA A 403 22.78 -20.41 -19.65
CA ALA A 403 22.39 -19.22 -18.92
C ALA A 403 21.81 -18.15 -19.85
N VAL A 404 20.89 -17.37 -19.28
CA VAL A 404 20.42 -16.12 -19.87
C VAL A 404 20.78 -14.99 -18.93
N THR A 405 21.49 -14.00 -19.45
CA THR A 405 21.82 -12.76 -18.74
C THR A 405 21.14 -11.61 -19.45
N TRP A 406 20.57 -10.65 -18.74
CA TRP A 406 20.02 -9.44 -19.34
C TRP A 406 20.25 -8.21 -18.50
N GLU A 407 20.23 -7.06 -19.16
CA GLU A 407 20.32 -5.76 -18.52
C GLU A 407 19.31 -4.78 -19.11
N ILE A 408 18.97 -3.79 -18.29
CA ILE A 408 18.21 -2.61 -18.71
C ILE A 408 19.13 -1.42 -18.50
N SER A 409 19.95 -1.10 -19.50
CA SER A 409 20.79 0.09 -19.46
C SER A 409 19.95 1.28 -19.89
N ARG A 410 19.78 2.25 -18.99
CA ARG A 410 19.16 3.54 -19.33
C ARG A 410 19.66 4.65 -18.41
N GLU A 411 19.98 5.82 -18.94
CA GLU A 411 20.39 6.99 -18.13
C GLU A 411 19.38 7.35 -17.06
N ARG A 412 18.09 7.19 -17.38
CA ARG A 412 17.05 7.49 -16.41
C ARG A 412 17.11 6.59 -15.19
N ASN A 413 17.70 5.38 -15.26
CA ASN A 413 17.79 4.42 -14.15
C ASN A 413 18.57 4.98 -12.98
N VAL A 414 18.70 4.17 -11.93
CA VAL A 414 19.39 4.57 -10.69
C VAL A 414 20.68 3.82 -10.58
N HIS A 415 20.60 2.50 -10.73
CA HIS A 415 21.73 1.62 -10.65
C HIS A 415 21.58 0.53 -11.70
N LEU A 416 22.66 0.29 -12.44
CA LEU A 416 22.74 -0.78 -13.40
C LEU A 416 22.75 -2.13 -12.68
N ILE A 417 22.04 -3.11 -13.22
CA ILE A 417 22.10 -4.50 -12.77
C ILE A 417 22.07 -5.43 -13.96
N TRP A 418 22.79 -6.55 -13.88
CA TRP A 418 22.62 -7.67 -14.78
C TRP A 418 21.93 -8.81 -14.04
N GLN A 419 20.78 -9.23 -14.53
CA GLN A 419 20.13 -10.43 -14.00
C GLN A 419 20.60 -11.64 -14.80
N LEU A 420 20.90 -12.74 -14.12
CA LEU A 420 21.37 -13.99 -14.72
C LEU A 420 20.56 -15.15 -14.14
N MET A 421 20.04 -16.03 -15.00
CA MET A 421 19.41 -17.27 -14.54
C MET A 421 19.68 -18.45 -15.49
N PRO A 422 19.52 -19.70 -15.03
CA PRO A 422 19.70 -20.87 -15.86
C PRO A 422 18.51 -21.01 -16.80
N LEU A 423 18.77 -21.61 -17.96
CA LEU A 423 17.73 -22.03 -18.89
C LEU A 423 18.17 -23.36 -19.51
N PRO A 424 17.25 -24.31 -19.79
CA PRO A 424 17.59 -25.53 -20.51
C PRO A 424 18.41 -25.23 -21.77
N ALA A 425 19.59 -25.84 -21.90
CA ALA A 425 20.54 -25.55 -22.97
C ALA A 425 19.92 -25.73 -24.36
N ASP A 426 18.99 -26.68 -24.49
CA ASP A 426 18.20 -26.92 -25.69
C ASP A 426 17.38 -25.72 -26.17
N LEU A 427 16.79 -24.94 -25.26
CA LEU A 427 16.01 -23.75 -25.63
C LEU A 427 16.89 -22.66 -26.23
N ILE A 428 18.15 -22.58 -25.79
CA ILE A 428 19.15 -21.65 -26.33
C ILE A 428 19.68 -22.18 -27.67
N ARG A 429 20.11 -23.45 -27.70
CA ARG A 429 20.70 -24.08 -28.89
C ARG A 429 19.73 -24.13 -30.07
N LYS A 430 18.45 -24.42 -29.83
CA LYS A 430 17.40 -24.45 -30.86
C LYS A 430 16.87 -23.06 -31.24
N GLY A 431 17.36 -21.98 -30.59
CA GLY A 431 16.95 -20.61 -30.89
C GLY A 431 15.55 -20.23 -30.36
N VAL A 432 14.94 -21.08 -29.52
CA VAL A 432 13.62 -20.85 -28.93
C VAL A 432 13.65 -19.65 -27.99
N ALA A 433 14.70 -19.54 -27.17
CA ALA A 433 14.88 -18.40 -26.27
C ALA A 433 14.96 -17.07 -27.03
N GLU A 434 15.75 -17.03 -28.10
CA GLU A 434 15.85 -15.86 -28.98
C GLU A 434 14.50 -15.50 -29.60
N ALA A 435 13.79 -16.50 -30.14
CA ALA A 435 12.48 -16.29 -30.75
C ALA A 435 11.49 -15.74 -29.72
N ALA A 436 11.47 -16.26 -28.50
CA ALA A 436 10.58 -15.79 -27.44
C ALA A 436 10.83 -14.32 -27.06
N PHE A 437 12.10 -13.88 -26.96
CA PHE A 437 12.40 -12.47 -26.74
C PHE A 437 11.89 -11.58 -27.88
N LYS A 438 12.10 -11.99 -29.14
CA LYS A 438 11.62 -11.25 -30.32
C LYS A 438 10.10 -11.17 -30.36
N VAL A 439 9.42 -12.30 -30.19
CA VAL A 439 7.95 -12.38 -30.21
C VAL A 439 7.33 -11.59 -29.07
N GLU A 440 7.89 -11.64 -27.85
CA GLU A 440 7.34 -10.86 -26.74
C GLU A 440 7.59 -9.36 -26.92
N ALA A 441 8.72 -8.95 -27.51
CA ALA A 441 8.94 -7.55 -27.87
C ALA A 441 7.91 -7.07 -28.91
N GLU A 442 7.63 -7.87 -29.94
CA GLU A 442 6.59 -7.58 -30.93
C GLU A 442 5.20 -7.47 -30.29
N ASN A 443 4.83 -8.40 -29.39
CA ASN A 443 3.56 -8.38 -28.65
C ASN A 443 3.37 -7.11 -27.83
N GLN A 444 4.47 -6.56 -27.29
CA GLN A 444 4.47 -5.31 -26.52
C GLN A 444 4.71 -4.06 -27.38
N SER A 445 4.80 -4.22 -28.71
CA SER A 445 5.11 -3.14 -29.66
C SER A 445 6.43 -2.42 -29.35
N TYR A 446 7.43 -3.15 -28.88
CA TYR A 446 8.79 -2.64 -28.67
C TYR A 446 9.63 -2.71 -29.96
N PRO A 447 10.74 -1.95 -30.04
CA PRO A 447 11.65 -2.01 -31.17
C PRO A 447 12.21 -3.42 -31.41
N ALA A 448 12.54 -3.74 -32.65
CA ALA A 448 13.08 -5.04 -32.98
C ALA A 448 14.49 -5.25 -32.37
N PHE A 449 14.77 -6.50 -31.99
CA PHE A 449 16.11 -6.90 -31.56
C PHE A 449 17.09 -6.99 -32.74
N ALA A 450 18.26 -6.36 -32.58
CA ALA A 450 19.43 -6.63 -33.39
C ALA A 450 20.25 -7.74 -32.75
N THR A 451 20.61 -8.76 -33.54
CA THR A 451 21.61 -9.75 -33.13
C THR A 451 23.01 -9.13 -33.28
N ARG A 452 23.53 -8.56 -32.20
CA ARG A 452 24.88 -8.01 -32.10
C ARG A 452 25.23 -7.84 -30.64
N ASP A 453 26.53 -7.81 -30.33
CA ASP A 453 26.99 -7.27 -29.05
C ASP A 453 27.36 -5.79 -29.20
N LEU A 454 27.50 -5.10 -28.06
CA LEU A 454 27.93 -3.70 -28.00
C LEU A 454 29.27 -3.57 -27.28
N THR A 455 30.25 -2.94 -27.94
CA THR A 455 31.47 -2.48 -27.25
C THR A 455 31.13 -1.34 -26.30
N LEU A 456 32.02 -1.01 -25.35
CA LEU A 456 31.78 0.08 -24.40
C LEU A 456 31.66 1.44 -25.10
N GLU A 457 32.41 1.65 -26.18
CA GLU A 457 32.32 2.84 -27.02
C GLU A 457 30.96 2.93 -27.69
N GLN A 458 30.47 1.83 -28.27
CA GLN A 458 29.13 1.79 -28.88
C GLN A 458 28.01 1.99 -27.86
N GLN A 459 28.19 1.49 -26.63
CA GLN A 459 27.27 1.75 -25.53
C GLN A 459 27.23 3.26 -25.22
N ALA A 460 28.39 3.93 -25.16
CA ALA A 460 28.48 5.36 -24.95
C ALA A 460 27.86 6.19 -26.11
N GLU A 461 28.15 5.81 -27.36
CA GLU A 461 27.62 6.48 -28.57
C GLU A 461 26.10 6.38 -28.67
N SER A 462 25.52 5.26 -28.23
CA SER A 462 24.07 5.06 -28.22
C SER A 462 23.33 5.79 -27.09
N GLY A 463 24.04 6.61 -26.30
CA GLY A 463 23.50 7.26 -25.10
C GLY A 463 23.20 6.29 -23.96
N GLY A 464 23.71 5.05 -24.02
CA GLY A 464 23.54 4.06 -22.96
C GLY A 464 22.11 3.51 -22.78
N ASP A 465 21.17 3.84 -23.66
CA ASP A 465 19.75 3.49 -23.53
C ASP A 465 19.36 2.26 -24.40
N PHE A 466 19.44 1.05 -23.82
CA PHE A 466 19.11 -0.20 -24.50
C PHE A 466 18.72 -1.33 -23.54
N PHE A 467 18.04 -2.34 -24.07
CA PHE A 467 17.83 -3.64 -23.42
C PHE A 467 18.74 -4.65 -24.11
N ARG A 468 19.60 -5.34 -23.35
CA ARG A 468 20.51 -6.36 -23.89
C ARG A 468 20.26 -7.69 -23.21
N VAL A 469 20.32 -8.76 -23.99
CA VAL A 469 20.24 -10.14 -23.53
C VAL A 469 21.42 -10.93 -24.10
N TRP A 470 22.13 -11.65 -23.25
CA TRP A 470 23.09 -12.68 -23.64
C TRP A 470 22.48 -14.04 -23.40
N LEU A 471 22.46 -14.84 -24.45
CA LEU A 471 22.10 -16.25 -24.42
C LEU A 471 23.37 -17.06 -24.56
N TRP A 472 23.63 -17.95 -23.61
CA TRP A 472 24.84 -18.74 -23.59
C TRP A 472 24.52 -20.19 -23.24
N ALA A 473 25.05 -21.14 -24.00
CA ALA A 473 25.01 -22.56 -23.66
C ALA A 473 26.29 -23.22 -24.17
N ASP A 474 26.87 -24.06 -23.31
CA ASP A 474 28.00 -24.93 -23.61
C ASP A 474 27.49 -26.37 -23.72
N ASP A 475 28.01 -27.13 -24.68
CA ASP A 475 27.69 -28.54 -24.87
C ASP A 475 28.74 -29.52 -24.35
N GLY A 476 29.82 -29.01 -23.73
CA GLY A 476 30.87 -29.82 -23.12
C GLY A 476 31.86 -30.42 -24.13
N GLU A 477 31.70 -30.08 -25.41
CA GLU A 477 32.68 -30.32 -26.46
C GLU A 477 33.38 -28.98 -26.81
N ASP A 478 33.36 -28.55 -28.07
CA ASP A 478 33.99 -27.30 -28.54
C ASP A 478 32.96 -26.23 -28.97
N ARG A 479 31.65 -26.44 -28.75
CA ARG A 479 30.61 -25.55 -29.29
C ARG A 479 29.90 -24.76 -28.21
N ILE A 480 30.57 -23.70 -27.78
CA ILE A 480 29.93 -22.62 -27.03
C ILE A 480 29.01 -21.84 -27.98
N LYS A 481 27.69 -21.90 -27.76
CA LYS A 481 26.72 -21.06 -28.47
C LYS A 481 26.38 -19.83 -27.63
N GLY A 482 27.13 -18.75 -27.87
CA GLY A 482 26.85 -17.41 -27.34
C GLY A 482 26.14 -16.53 -28.36
N LYS A 483 25.09 -15.81 -27.94
CA LYS A 483 24.41 -14.81 -28.77
C LYS A 483 23.99 -13.60 -27.94
N ALA A 484 24.31 -12.40 -28.42
CA ALA A 484 23.83 -11.15 -27.85
C ALA A 484 22.67 -10.58 -28.70
N LEU A 485 21.61 -10.15 -28.03
CA LEU A 485 20.45 -9.49 -28.61
C LEU A 485 20.33 -8.11 -27.97
N VAL A 486 20.26 -7.07 -28.80
CA VAL A 486 20.19 -5.68 -28.36
C VAL A 486 18.95 -5.03 -28.95
N MET A 487 18.11 -4.49 -28.08
CA MET A 487 16.95 -3.69 -28.45
C MET A 487 17.20 -2.24 -28.02
N PRO A 488 17.29 -1.28 -28.96
CA PRO A 488 17.43 0.13 -28.60
C PRO A 488 16.19 0.58 -27.82
N LEU A 489 16.40 1.44 -26.83
CA LEU A 489 15.35 1.89 -25.94
C LEU A 489 15.21 3.41 -25.99
N PRO A 490 14.46 3.97 -26.96
CA PRO A 490 14.29 5.42 -27.07
C PRO A 490 13.83 6.06 -25.74
N SER A 491 14.24 7.31 -25.51
CA SER A 491 14.05 8.02 -24.25
C SER A 491 12.57 8.20 -23.87
N ASP A 492 11.70 8.34 -24.86
CA ASP A 492 10.24 8.44 -24.77
C ASP A 492 9.54 7.08 -24.60
N THR A 493 10.23 5.97 -24.90
CA THR A 493 9.66 4.64 -24.82
C THR A 493 9.49 4.22 -23.35
N ARG A 494 8.25 3.90 -22.97
CA ARG A 494 7.95 3.23 -21.70
C ARG A 494 8.31 1.76 -21.85
N PHE A 495 9.08 1.24 -20.90
CA PHE A 495 9.58 -0.13 -20.94
C PHE A 495 9.24 -0.85 -19.63
N ASP A 496 8.71 -2.07 -19.75
CA ASP A 496 8.44 -2.96 -18.63
C ASP A 496 9.76 -3.45 -18.04
N LEU A 497 10.03 -3.10 -16.78
CA LEU A 497 11.26 -3.49 -16.10
C LEU A 497 11.29 -4.98 -15.73
N GLN A 498 10.14 -5.65 -15.81
CA GLN A 498 10.00 -7.09 -15.65
C GLN A 498 10.01 -7.83 -16.99
N PHE A 499 10.28 -7.16 -18.12
CA PHE A 499 10.25 -7.76 -19.46
C PHE A 499 11.10 -9.04 -19.56
N GLY A 500 12.37 -8.98 -19.13
CA GLY A 500 13.24 -10.16 -19.14
C GLY A 500 12.69 -11.33 -18.32
N ARG A 501 12.26 -11.05 -17.09
CA ARG A 501 11.62 -12.04 -16.21
C ARG A 501 10.34 -12.62 -16.82
N ARG A 502 9.51 -11.79 -17.46
CA ARG A 502 8.25 -12.20 -18.09
C ARG A 502 8.48 -13.17 -19.24
N VAL A 503 9.45 -12.89 -20.12
CA VAL A 503 9.81 -13.81 -21.23
C VAL A 503 10.25 -15.16 -20.67
N LEU A 504 11.14 -15.15 -19.68
CA LEU A 504 11.69 -16.38 -19.08
C LEU A 504 10.63 -17.16 -18.29
N ALA A 505 9.68 -16.46 -17.65
CA ALA A 505 8.56 -17.10 -16.97
C ALA A 505 7.66 -17.86 -17.95
N LYS A 506 7.34 -17.28 -19.11
CA LYS A 506 6.58 -17.94 -20.18
C LYS A 506 7.34 -19.14 -20.76
N LEU A 507 8.65 -19.01 -20.95
CA LEU A 507 9.50 -20.10 -21.47
C LEU A 507 9.57 -21.31 -20.54
N LEU A 508 9.53 -21.08 -19.22
CA LEU A 508 9.63 -22.12 -18.20
C LEU A 508 8.27 -22.61 -17.66
N GLY A 509 7.15 -22.01 -18.08
CA GLY A 509 5.83 -22.32 -17.52
C GLY A 509 5.67 -21.88 -16.06
N LEU A 510 6.29 -20.75 -15.69
CA LEU A 510 6.31 -20.18 -14.34
C LEU A 510 5.59 -18.82 -14.28
N GLU A 511 4.51 -18.65 -15.04
CA GLU A 511 3.80 -17.37 -15.18
C GLU A 511 3.19 -16.87 -13.87
N ASN A 512 2.82 -17.78 -12.96
CA ASN A 512 2.37 -17.45 -11.61
C ASN A 512 3.45 -16.78 -10.75
N ARG A 513 4.73 -16.83 -11.17
CA ARG A 513 5.88 -16.26 -10.47
C ARG A 513 6.45 -15.02 -11.16
N ILE A 514 5.74 -14.42 -12.12
CA ILE A 514 6.20 -13.18 -12.79
C ILE A 514 6.38 -12.05 -11.79
N ILE A 515 5.48 -11.91 -10.82
CA ILE A 515 5.55 -10.88 -9.78
C ILE A 515 6.47 -11.38 -8.65
N TRP A 516 7.71 -10.89 -8.62
CA TRP A 516 8.71 -11.31 -7.62
C TRP A 516 8.27 -11.06 -6.18
N LYS A 517 7.45 -10.03 -5.93
CA LYS A 517 6.91 -9.70 -4.60
C LYS A 517 5.95 -10.77 -4.05
N ASP A 518 5.32 -11.52 -4.93
CA ASP A 518 4.43 -12.63 -4.55
C ASP A 518 5.24 -13.92 -4.32
N CYS A 519 6.55 -13.86 -4.59
CA CYS A 519 7.51 -14.95 -4.42
C CYS A 519 8.52 -14.66 -3.29
N GLU A 520 8.26 -13.70 -2.39
CA GLU A 520 9.19 -13.36 -1.28
C GLU A 520 9.50 -14.62 -0.44
N GLN A 521 10.79 -14.92 -0.28
CA GLN A 521 11.32 -16.00 0.56
C GLN A 521 11.62 -15.47 1.96
N THR A 522 11.71 -16.37 2.95
CA THR A 522 12.19 -15.99 4.29
C THR A 522 13.70 -15.74 4.28
N VAL A 523 14.22 -15.04 5.30
CA VAL A 523 15.66 -14.78 5.42
C VAL A 523 16.45 -16.09 5.51
N GLU A 524 15.90 -17.09 6.20
CA GLU A 524 16.51 -18.42 6.34
C GLU A 524 16.59 -19.15 5.00
N GLU A 525 15.55 -19.05 4.16
CA GLU A 525 15.55 -19.61 2.81
C GLU A 525 16.58 -18.89 1.92
N GLU A 526 16.62 -17.56 1.96
CA GLU A 526 17.59 -16.76 1.19
C GLU A 526 19.03 -17.06 1.62
N THR A 527 19.30 -17.18 2.93
CA THR A 527 20.62 -17.55 3.46
C THR A 527 21.04 -18.94 3.00
N LYS A 528 20.13 -19.92 3.07
CA LYS A 528 20.39 -21.29 2.59
C LYS A 528 20.71 -21.32 1.10
N ASP A 529 20.00 -20.55 0.29
CA ASP A 529 20.25 -20.45 -1.15
C ASP A 529 21.65 -19.86 -1.44
N VAL A 530 22.07 -18.85 -0.66
CA VAL A 530 23.41 -18.24 -0.77
C VAL A 530 24.52 -19.22 -0.36
N GLU A 531 24.34 -19.96 0.74
CA GLU A 531 25.30 -20.98 1.18
C GLU A 531 25.45 -22.09 0.14
N SER A 532 24.33 -22.60 -0.38
CA SER A 532 24.32 -23.63 -1.42
C SER A 532 24.99 -23.15 -2.71
N PHE A 533 24.78 -21.88 -3.08
CA PHE A 533 25.49 -21.28 -4.21
C PHE A 533 26.98 -21.16 -3.95
N ARG A 534 27.41 -20.65 -2.79
CA ARG A 534 28.84 -20.47 -2.46
C ARG A 534 29.59 -21.79 -2.52
N GLU A 535 28.99 -22.87 -1.99
CA GLU A 535 29.56 -24.21 -2.10
C GLU A 535 29.69 -24.66 -3.56
N ALA A 536 28.65 -24.42 -4.37
CA ALA A 536 28.67 -24.77 -5.79
C ALA A 536 29.63 -23.89 -6.62
N PHE A 537 29.82 -22.63 -6.24
CA PHE A 537 30.61 -21.63 -6.97
C PHE A 537 32.08 -21.59 -6.59
N LYS A 538 32.48 -22.24 -5.49
CA LYS A 538 33.82 -22.19 -4.91
C LYS A 538 34.96 -22.35 -5.93
N ASP A 539 34.85 -23.29 -6.87
CA ASP A 539 35.91 -23.56 -7.87
C ASP A 539 36.01 -22.49 -8.97
N TRP A 540 34.98 -21.64 -9.12
CA TRP A 540 34.88 -20.56 -10.11
C TRP A 540 34.96 -19.16 -9.49
N ASP A 541 34.98 -19.08 -8.16
CA ASP A 541 34.98 -17.82 -7.42
C ASP A 541 36.39 -17.22 -7.40
N PHE A 542 36.61 -16.29 -8.33
CA PHE A 542 37.91 -15.66 -8.50
C PHE A 542 38.25 -14.65 -7.40
N THR A 543 37.29 -14.25 -6.56
CA THR A 543 37.50 -13.26 -5.50
C THR A 543 38.08 -13.88 -4.23
N LEU A 544 38.20 -15.21 -4.16
CA LEU A 544 38.74 -15.92 -3.00
C LEU A 544 40.28 -16.01 -3.02
N GLN A 545 40.92 -15.72 -4.15
CA GLN A 545 42.35 -15.99 -4.36
C GLN A 545 43.30 -14.89 -3.82
N ASP A 546 42.79 -13.72 -3.43
CA ASP A 546 43.63 -12.61 -2.93
C ASP A 546 43.89 -12.67 -1.40
N GLY A 547 43.42 -13.72 -0.71
CA GLY A 547 43.51 -13.85 0.75
C GLY A 547 44.67 -14.69 1.31
N GLU A 548 45.39 -15.46 0.48
CA GLU A 548 46.42 -16.41 0.96
C GLU A 548 47.87 -15.90 0.85
N ASP A 549 48.13 -14.76 0.20
CA ASP A 549 49.48 -14.18 0.06
C ASP A 549 49.77 -13.00 1.03
N ALA A 550 48.96 -12.82 2.06
CA ALA A 550 49.14 -11.79 3.10
C ALA A 550 49.19 -12.36 4.53
N ALA A 551 49.88 -13.49 4.73
CA ALA A 551 50.21 -14.06 6.05
C ALA A 551 51.71 -14.05 6.32
#